data_AF-A0A9D0ZG42-F1
#
_entry.id   AF-A0A9D0ZG42-F1
#
_cell.length_a   1.000
_cell.length_b   1.000
_cell.length_c   1.000
_cell.angle_alpha   90.00
_cell.angle_beta   90.00
_cell.angle_gamma   90.00
#
_symmetry.space_group_name_H-M   'P 1'
#
loop_
_entity.id
_entity.type
_entity.pdbx_description
1 polymer ?
#
loop_
_entity_poly.entity_id
_entity_poly.type
_entity_poly.pdbx_seq_one_letter_code
_entity_poly.pdbx_strand_id
1 'polypeptide(L)'
;MGAVLNLTQPGGGGGGRIELPLSPGEVYARTRPADWLELPEPGMGEAYMLFHIPKEGSALCALSASCTGSFTVAVGTVSGGAFVQGASGTVASGGVWEHEFDAEDYGNETSGGMRQAVIKLSGQGITSIAPAAHSARAQIMQWNIVDIRCLLPDGALFLCGGQNARSALTALRYFSGGGGKLAAGTGSGTRVGMFQFCESLLAAQGIDTAGQEDMSAMFSNCPSLIAAPELDTSSAEDVSSMFLNCEALIAAPELDLSSAVTLNGLFRGCGSLSEAPDIDAPLAGNAQNLFTECGALRALGEVKLPAAASLAAAFQNCTALGRVERLKIAAATNLNVAFSNCALLGGIRLDPAVTGWAGAALSFANCAMGHAALSALLESLPSVSAGTLTLTGNRGAGELTAAEISAAEAKGWTVTV
;
A
#
# COMPACT_ATOMS: atom_id res chain seq x y z
N MET A 1 -10.40 -7.07 -10.78
CA MET A 1 -10.84 -8.48 -10.68
C MET A 1 -10.14 -9.45 -11.64
N GLY A 2 -9.56 -9.03 -12.78
CA GLY A 2 -8.92 -9.96 -13.73
C GLY A 2 -7.55 -10.55 -13.33
N ALA A 3 -6.72 -9.82 -12.57
CA ALA A 3 -5.37 -10.27 -12.21
C ALA A 3 -5.35 -11.31 -11.05
N VAL A 4 -6.32 -11.25 -10.13
CA VAL A 4 -6.43 -12.16 -8.99
C VAL A 4 -6.77 -13.60 -9.43
N LEU A 5 -7.47 -13.75 -10.57
CA LEU A 5 -7.89 -15.05 -11.10
C LEU A 5 -6.75 -15.89 -11.70
N ASN A 6 -5.58 -15.30 -11.97
CA ASN A 6 -4.46 -16.00 -12.63
C ASN A 6 -3.34 -16.46 -11.65
N LEU A 7 -3.54 -16.29 -10.34
CA LEU A 7 -2.57 -16.73 -9.33
C LEU A 7 -2.80 -18.18 -8.86
N THR A 8 -3.81 -18.90 -9.38
CA THR A 8 -3.96 -20.34 -9.14
C THR A 8 -2.88 -21.12 -9.89
N GLN A 9 -2.08 -21.93 -9.18
CA GLN A 9 -0.96 -22.68 -9.77
C GLN A 9 -1.37 -23.54 -10.98
N PRO A 10 -0.61 -23.52 -12.09
CA PRO A 10 -0.70 -24.55 -13.11
C PRO A 10 0.20 -25.73 -12.72
N GLY A 11 -0.39 -26.90 -12.44
CA GLY A 11 0.30 -28.19 -12.44
C GLY A 11 0.84 -28.66 -11.09
N GLY A 12 -0.02 -29.33 -10.33
CA GLY A 12 0.36 -30.14 -9.17
C GLY A 12 -0.89 -30.59 -8.44
N GLY A 13 -1.21 -31.88 -8.49
CA GLY A 13 -2.35 -32.44 -7.77
C GLY A 13 -2.18 -32.26 -6.27
N GLY A 14 -2.73 -31.18 -5.73
CA GLY A 14 -2.75 -30.84 -4.32
C GLY A 14 -3.21 -29.40 -4.18
N GLY A 15 -4.37 -29.19 -3.55
CA GLY A 15 -4.92 -27.85 -3.28
C GLY A 15 -4.09 -27.08 -2.26
N GLY A 16 -2.87 -26.72 -2.60
CA GLY A 16 -2.00 -25.84 -1.82
C GLY A 16 -2.53 -24.41 -1.89
N ARG A 17 -2.80 -23.81 -0.73
CA ARG A 17 -3.08 -22.37 -0.63
C ARG A 17 -1.83 -21.62 -1.06
N ILE A 18 -2.00 -20.54 -1.80
CA ILE A 18 -0.92 -19.58 -2.07
C ILE A 18 -0.44 -19.07 -0.70
N GLU A 19 0.85 -19.18 -0.40
CA GLU A 19 1.42 -18.59 0.82
C GLU A 19 1.40 -17.06 0.67
N LEU A 20 0.83 -16.38 1.66
CA LEU A 20 0.75 -14.93 1.76
C LEU A 20 1.75 -14.44 2.80
N PRO A 21 2.35 -13.24 2.65
CA PRO A 21 2.18 -12.30 1.53
C PRO A 21 2.82 -12.79 0.22
N LEU A 22 2.29 -12.31 -0.91
CA LEU A 22 2.77 -12.68 -2.24
C LEU A 22 4.14 -12.06 -2.53
N SER A 23 5.08 -12.83 -3.11
CA SER A 23 6.34 -12.28 -3.64
C SER A 23 6.08 -11.32 -4.81
N PRO A 24 6.51 -10.05 -4.73
CA PRO A 24 6.33 -9.06 -5.80
C PRO A 24 6.87 -9.52 -7.16
N GLY A 25 8.07 -10.12 -7.18
CA GLY A 25 8.69 -10.64 -8.39
C GLY A 25 7.91 -11.79 -9.02
N GLU A 26 7.37 -12.70 -8.21
CA GLU A 26 6.55 -13.82 -8.71
C GLU A 26 5.20 -13.36 -9.26
N VAL A 27 4.55 -12.40 -8.59
CA VAL A 27 3.30 -11.79 -9.06
C VAL A 27 3.51 -11.17 -10.43
N TYR A 28 4.57 -10.38 -10.60
CA TYR A 28 4.84 -9.77 -11.88
C TYR A 28 5.23 -10.81 -12.93
N ALA A 29 6.10 -11.77 -12.63
CA ALA A 29 6.49 -12.82 -13.57
C ALA A 29 5.28 -13.61 -14.14
N ARG A 30 4.25 -13.86 -13.33
CA ARG A 30 3.02 -14.56 -13.77
C ARG A 30 2.07 -13.69 -14.60
N THR A 31 2.14 -12.37 -14.45
CA THR A 31 1.19 -11.43 -15.05
C THR A 31 1.79 -10.58 -16.17
N ARG A 32 3.13 -10.59 -16.31
CA ARG A 32 3.86 -9.88 -17.35
C ARG A 32 3.58 -10.50 -18.72
N PRO A 33 3.13 -9.71 -19.71
CA PRO A 33 2.93 -10.23 -21.06
C PRO A 33 4.24 -10.73 -21.68
N ALA A 34 4.19 -11.90 -22.33
CA ALA A 34 5.38 -12.58 -22.87
C ALA A 34 5.98 -11.90 -24.10
N ASP A 35 5.22 -11.03 -24.75
CA ASP A 35 5.59 -10.22 -25.91
C ASP A 35 6.22 -8.86 -25.52
N TRP A 36 6.34 -8.57 -24.22
CA TRP A 36 7.01 -7.37 -23.75
C TRP A 36 8.53 -7.55 -23.78
N LEU A 37 9.25 -6.56 -24.31
CA LEU A 37 10.72 -6.56 -24.32
C LEU A 37 11.27 -6.72 -22.90
N GLU A 38 12.18 -7.67 -22.70
CA GLU A 38 12.83 -7.87 -21.40
C GLU A 38 13.80 -6.72 -21.11
N LEU A 39 13.76 -6.16 -19.90
CA LEU A 39 14.71 -5.13 -19.49
C LEU A 39 16.07 -5.75 -19.14
N PRO A 40 17.17 -5.27 -19.74
CA PRO A 40 18.52 -5.73 -19.41
C PRO A 40 18.86 -5.54 -17.92
N GLU A 41 19.85 -6.31 -17.45
CA GLU A 41 20.42 -6.13 -16.12
C GLU A 41 21.16 -4.78 -16.01
N PRO A 42 20.80 -3.89 -15.07
CA PRO A 42 21.46 -2.61 -14.92
C PRO A 42 22.82 -2.70 -14.25
N GLY A 43 23.79 -1.96 -14.79
CA GLY A 43 25.01 -1.61 -14.07
C GLY A 43 24.77 -0.52 -13.01
N MET A 44 25.75 -0.30 -12.13
CA MET A 44 25.66 0.77 -11.12
C MET A 44 25.52 2.15 -11.78
N GLY A 45 24.51 2.91 -11.37
CA GLY A 45 24.14 4.19 -11.98
C GLY A 45 23.34 4.07 -13.27
N GLU A 46 22.73 2.91 -13.54
CA GLU A 46 21.87 2.69 -14.71
C GLU A 46 20.41 2.41 -14.31
N ALA A 47 19.50 2.89 -15.16
CA ALA A 47 18.09 2.55 -15.13
C ALA A 47 17.58 2.25 -16.55
N TYR A 48 16.86 1.14 -16.70
CA TYR A 48 16.14 0.77 -17.91
C TYR A 48 14.64 0.93 -17.68
N MET A 49 13.95 1.48 -18.67
CA MET A 49 12.52 1.73 -18.64
C MET A 49 11.90 1.21 -19.93
N LEU A 50 10.89 0.33 -19.82
CA LEU A 50 10.11 -0.11 -20.97
C LEU A 50 9.05 0.94 -21.27
N PHE A 51 9.07 1.47 -22.47
CA PHE A 51 8.17 2.53 -22.91
C PHE A 51 7.23 2.03 -24.01
N HIS A 52 5.94 2.28 -23.83
CA HIS A 52 4.89 1.89 -24.77
C HIS A 52 4.42 3.05 -25.64
N ILE A 53 4.43 2.81 -26.94
CA ILE A 53 4.06 3.77 -27.98
C ILE A 53 2.76 3.25 -28.62
N PRO A 54 1.70 4.06 -28.76
CA PRO A 54 0.51 3.63 -29.51
C PRO A 54 0.90 3.12 -30.90
N LYS A 55 0.27 2.04 -31.39
CA LYS A 55 0.62 1.43 -32.69
C LYS A 55 0.61 2.43 -33.85
N GLU A 56 -0.27 3.41 -33.79
CA GLU A 56 -0.38 4.52 -34.73
C GLU A 56 -0.15 5.84 -33.97
N GLY A 57 0.74 6.69 -34.50
CA GLY A 57 1.06 8.00 -33.94
C GLY A 57 2.38 8.03 -33.16
N SER A 58 2.44 8.89 -32.15
CA SER A 58 3.64 9.15 -31.36
C SER A 58 3.33 9.23 -29.86
N ALA A 59 4.37 9.17 -29.02
CA ALA A 59 4.26 9.37 -27.59
C ALA A 59 5.42 10.19 -27.04
N LEU A 60 5.12 11.20 -26.22
CA LEU A 60 6.11 12.05 -25.56
C LEU A 60 6.61 11.40 -24.28
N CYS A 61 7.88 11.63 -23.95
CA CYS A 61 8.48 11.27 -22.66
C CYS A 61 9.47 12.34 -22.23
N ALA A 62 9.46 12.69 -20.94
CA ALA A 62 10.45 13.57 -20.36
C ALA A 62 10.91 13.07 -18.99
N LEU A 63 12.22 13.09 -18.76
CA LEU A 63 12.86 12.60 -17.54
C LEU A 63 13.91 13.60 -17.08
N SER A 64 14.07 13.75 -15.78
CA SER A 64 15.20 14.45 -15.18
C SER A 64 15.99 13.50 -14.28
N ALA A 65 17.28 13.77 -14.15
CA ALA A 65 18.11 13.11 -13.16
C ALA A 65 19.10 14.09 -12.52
N SER A 66 19.30 13.93 -11.22
CA SER A 66 20.37 14.60 -10.50
C SER A 66 21.52 13.62 -10.33
N CYS A 67 22.72 14.03 -10.71
CA CYS A 67 23.92 13.21 -10.66
C CYS A 67 25.19 14.08 -10.62
N THR A 68 26.37 13.44 -10.63
CA THR A 68 27.64 14.15 -10.81
C THR A 68 27.84 14.54 -12.28
N GLY A 69 27.96 15.84 -12.56
CA GLY A 69 28.19 16.37 -13.90
C GLY A 69 26.96 16.29 -14.80
N SER A 70 26.78 15.15 -15.47
CA SER A 70 25.75 14.92 -16.49
C SER A 70 25.27 13.47 -16.51
N PHE A 71 24.06 13.26 -16.98
CA PHE A 71 23.51 11.93 -17.28
C PHE A 71 23.32 11.78 -18.79
N THR A 72 23.31 10.54 -19.26
CA THR A 72 23.05 10.19 -20.66
C THR A 72 21.77 9.37 -20.73
N VAL A 73 20.90 9.72 -21.66
CA VAL A 73 19.72 8.91 -22.01
C VAL A 73 19.90 8.38 -23.42
N ALA A 74 19.81 7.06 -23.56
CA ALA A 74 19.80 6.36 -24.84
C ALA A 74 18.44 5.69 -25.03
N VAL A 75 17.89 5.78 -26.23
CA VAL A 75 16.69 5.06 -26.63
C VAL A 75 17.08 3.93 -27.58
N GLY A 76 16.37 2.82 -27.51
CA GLY A 76 16.71 1.66 -28.31
C GLY A 76 15.72 0.51 -28.13
N THR A 77 16.21 -0.70 -28.38
CA THR A 77 15.46 -1.94 -28.22
C THR A 77 16.30 -2.98 -27.47
N VAL A 78 15.81 -4.21 -27.39
CA VAL A 78 16.53 -5.34 -26.78
C VAL A 78 16.58 -6.49 -27.77
N SER A 79 17.76 -7.09 -27.92
CA SER A 79 17.98 -8.27 -28.75
C SER A 79 18.99 -9.19 -28.07
N GLY A 80 18.65 -10.48 -27.95
CA GLY A 80 19.48 -11.46 -27.25
C GLY A 80 19.75 -11.09 -25.78
N GLY A 81 18.80 -10.43 -25.11
CA GLY A 81 18.93 -9.96 -23.72
C GLY A 81 19.82 -8.73 -23.52
N ALA A 82 20.41 -8.19 -24.60
CA ALA A 82 21.26 -7.01 -24.54
C ALA A 82 20.53 -5.77 -25.08
N PHE A 83 20.80 -4.61 -24.47
CA PHE A 83 20.35 -3.33 -24.99
C PHE A 83 21.00 -3.05 -26.35
N VAL A 84 20.17 -2.80 -27.36
CA VAL A 84 20.62 -2.34 -28.68
C VAL A 84 20.30 -0.86 -28.76
N GLN A 85 21.34 -0.05 -28.57
CA GLN A 85 21.24 1.41 -28.56
C GLN A 85 20.90 1.96 -29.97
N GLY A 86 19.95 2.89 -30.00
CA GLY A 86 19.68 3.79 -31.12
C GLY A 86 20.20 5.21 -30.82
N ALA A 87 19.30 6.20 -30.82
CA ALA A 87 19.65 7.57 -30.52
C ALA A 87 20.04 7.75 -29.03
N SER A 88 20.95 8.69 -28.77
CA SER A 88 21.36 9.03 -27.39
C SER A 88 21.68 10.51 -27.25
N GLY A 89 21.47 11.05 -26.06
CA GLY A 89 21.83 12.43 -25.71
C GLY A 89 22.32 12.55 -24.28
N THR A 90 23.17 13.55 -24.03
CA THR A 90 23.70 13.86 -22.70
C THR A 90 23.09 15.17 -22.20
N VAL A 91 22.67 15.17 -20.94
CA VAL A 91 22.01 16.30 -20.28
C VAL A 91 22.75 16.62 -18.98
N ALA A 92 22.96 17.91 -18.69
CA ALA A 92 23.56 18.32 -17.43
C ALA A 92 22.69 17.88 -16.23
N SER A 93 23.33 17.58 -15.09
CA SER A 93 22.63 17.22 -13.85
C SER A 93 21.54 18.24 -13.50
N GLY A 94 20.34 17.74 -13.17
CA GLY A 94 19.15 18.56 -12.91
C GLY A 94 18.42 19.07 -14.15
N GLY A 95 18.98 18.86 -15.35
CA GLY A 95 18.32 19.14 -16.61
C GLY A 95 17.23 18.12 -16.97
N VAL A 96 16.40 18.47 -17.95
CA VAL A 96 15.33 17.62 -18.47
C VAL A 96 15.74 17.07 -19.83
N TRP A 97 15.68 15.75 -19.98
CA TRP A 97 15.71 15.07 -21.26
C TRP A 97 14.29 14.92 -21.80
N GLU A 98 14.11 15.17 -23.09
CA GLU A 98 12.81 15.09 -23.78
C GLU A 98 12.96 14.29 -25.07
N HIS A 99 11.95 13.50 -25.39
CA HIS A 99 11.88 12.74 -26.62
C HIS A 99 10.44 12.47 -27.05
N GLU A 100 10.21 12.50 -28.36
CA GLU A 100 8.99 12.02 -29.00
C GLU A 100 9.31 10.69 -29.69
N PHE A 101 8.57 9.65 -29.33
CA PHE A 101 8.69 8.32 -29.89
C PHE A 101 7.65 8.14 -30.99
N ASP A 102 8.08 8.11 -32.24
CA ASP A 102 7.21 7.80 -33.38
C ASP A 102 7.06 6.29 -33.55
N ALA A 103 5.82 5.82 -33.66
CA ALA A 103 5.51 4.40 -33.79
C ALA A 103 6.24 3.72 -34.96
N GLU A 104 6.41 4.42 -36.09
CA GLU A 104 7.00 3.86 -37.31
C GLU A 104 8.44 3.37 -37.11
N ASP A 105 9.17 3.93 -36.14
CA ASP A 105 10.57 3.58 -35.83
C ASP A 105 10.72 2.28 -35.03
N TYR A 106 9.63 1.73 -34.47
CA TYR A 106 9.69 0.60 -33.52
C TYR A 106 8.89 -0.61 -34.01
N GLY A 107 9.54 -1.67 -34.49
CA GLY A 107 8.85 -2.80 -35.14
C GLY A 107 8.14 -3.82 -34.23
N ASN A 108 8.37 -3.79 -32.91
CA ASN A 108 7.90 -4.82 -31.98
C ASN A 108 6.49 -4.49 -31.42
N GLU A 109 5.45 -4.90 -32.14
CA GLU A 109 4.05 -4.76 -31.72
C GLU A 109 3.67 -5.79 -30.65
N THR A 110 3.03 -5.32 -29.58
CA THR A 110 2.42 -6.15 -28.54
C THR A 110 0.99 -6.55 -28.91
N SER A 111 0.49 -7.64 -28.31
CA SER A 111 -0.90 -8.07 -28.38
C SER A 111 -1.89 -7.01 -27.86
N GLY A 112 -1.41 -6.03 -27.11
CA GLY A 112 -2.17 -4.87 -26.64
C GLY A 112 -2.25 -3.71 -27.64
N GLY A 113 -1.69 -3.84 -28.85
CA GLY A 113 -1.71 -2.76 -29.85
C GLY A 113 -0.73 -1.62 -29.53
N MET A 114 0.35 -1.91 -28.81
CA MET A 114 1.43 -0.96 -28.53
C MET A 114 2.72 -1.41 -29.19
N ARG A 115 3.54 -0.48 -29.66
CA ARG A 115 4.95 -0.69 -29.98
C ARG A 115 5.81 -0.37 -28.75
N GLN A 116 7.07 -0.81 -28.77
CA GLN A 116 7.91 -0.80 -27.58
C GLN A 116 9.29 -0.19 -27.87
N ALA A 117 9.74 0.64 -26.94
CA ALA A 117 11.09 1.14 -26.87
C ALA A 117 11.67 0.86 -25.47
N VAL A 118 12.99 0.75 -25.39
CA VAL A 118 13.70 0.72 -24.11
C VAL A 118 14.49 2.01 -23.97
N ILE A 119 14.27 2.69 -22.85
CA ILE A 119 15.01 3.89 -22.46
C ILE A 119 16.06 3.47 -21.44
N LYS A 120 17.33 3.74 -21.73
CA LYS A 120 18.44 3.57 -20.80
C LYS A 120 18.89 4.94 -20.30
N LEU A 121 18.78 5.19 -19.00
CA LEU A 121 19.42 6.32 -18.33
C LEU A 121 20.68 5.84 -17.62
N SER A 122 21.78 6.56 -17.80
CA SER A 122 23.04 6.27 -17.11
C SER A 122 23.73 7.55 -16.64
N GLY A 123 24.35 7.51 -15.46
CA GLY A 123 25.04 8.66 -14.88
C GLY A 123 25.89 8.27 -13.68
N GLN A 124 26.92 9.07 -13.39
CA GLN A 124 27.78 8.84 -12.24
C GLN A 124 27.19 9.49 -11.00
N GLY A 125 27.09 8.75 -9.88
CA GLY A 125 26.57 9.27 -8.61
C GLY A 125 25.17 9.85 -8.74
N ILE A 126 24.26 9.13 -9.42
CA ILE A 126 22.84 9.52 -9.50
C ILE A 126 22.26 9.59 -8.08
N THR A 127 21.63 10.70 -7.76
CA THR A 127 20.92 10.94 -6.50
C THR A 127 19.40 10.99 -6.69
N SER A 128 18.91 11.31 -7.89
CA SER A 128 17.49 11.20 -8.20
C SER A 128 17.23 10.95 -9.68
N ILE A 129 16.15 10.23 -9.97
CA ILE A 129 15.50 10.13 -11.27
C ILE A 129 14.02 10.44 -11.07
N ALA A 130 13.43 11.26 -11.95
CA ALA A 130 12.01 11.58 -11.90
C ALA A 130 11.44 11.80 -13.31
N PRO A 131 10.14 11.50 -13.51
CA PRO A 131 9.37 12.07 -14.59
C PRO A 131 9.45 13.60 -14.54
N ALA A 132 9.62 14.23 -15.70
CA ALA A 132 9.62 15.67 -15.83
C ALA A 132 8.47 16.12 -16.74
N ALA A 133 8.14 17.41 -16.69
CA ALA A 133 7.24 18.01 -17.66
C ALA A 133 7.94 18.14 -19.01
N HIS A 134 7.25 17.76 -20.09
CA HIS A 134 7.77 17.92 -21.46
C HIS A 134 7.44 19.32 -22.00
N SER A 135 8.32 19.96 -22.76
CA SER A 135 8.13 21.31 -23.31
C SER A 135 6.87 21.45 -24.18
N ALA A 136 6.60 20.45 -25.04
CA ALA A 136 5.36 20.34 -25.79
C ALA A 136 4.09 20.03 -24.95
N ARG A 137 4.25 19.61 -23.68
CA ARG A 137 3.13 19.23 -22.79
C ARG A 137 3.42 19.49 -21.31
N ALA A 138 3.62 20.77 -20.97
CA ALA A 138 4.19 21.18 -19.68
C ALA A 138 3.36 20.87 -18.41
N GLN A 139 2.12 20.38 -18.55
CA GLN A 139 1.20 20.17 -17.43
C GLN A 139 1.07 18.70 -17.00
N ILE A 140 1.78 17.78 -17.66
CA ILE A 140 1.66 16.33 -17.45
C ILE A 140 3.05 15.70 -17.42
N MET A 141 3.25 14.79 -16.48
CA MET A 141 4.45 13.97 -16.29
C MET A 141 4.10 12.46 -16.34
N GLN A 142 2.85 12.15 -16.67
CA GLN A 142 2.34 10.81 -16.88
C GLN A 142 2.84 10.28 -18.23
N TRP A 143 3.83 9.39 -18.17
CA TRP A 143 4.44 8.76 -19.34
C TRP A 143 4.10 7.28 -19.41
N ASN A 144 4.05 6.71 -20.61
CA ASN A 144 3.76 5.29 -20.86
C ASN A 144 4.94 4.37 -20.53
N ILE A 145 5.63 4.65 -19.42
CA ILE A 145 6.64 3.79 -18.84
C ILE A 145 5.91 2.70 -18.06
N VAL A 146 6.09 1.44 -18.46
CA VAL A 146 5.30 0.31 -17.94
C VAL A 146 6.10 -0.67 -17.08
N ASP A 147 7.43 -0.67 -17.20
CA ASP A 147 8.35 -1.54 -16.48
C ASP A 147 9.63 -0.74 -16.20
N ILE A 148 10.16 -0.81 -14.99
CA ILE A 148 11.38 -0.10 -14.59
C ILE A 148 12.31 -1.06 -13.86
N ARG A 149 13.57 -1.06 -14.27
CA ARG A 149 14.65 -1.77 -13.59
C ARG A 149 15.85 -0.88 -13.43
N CYS A 150 16.37 -0.73 -12.21
CA CYS A 150 17.53 0.14 -11.96
C CYS A 150 18.49 -0.46 -10.94
N LEU A 151 19.75 0.02 -10.99
CA LEU A 151 20.76 -0.19 -9.97
C LEU A 151 21.40 1.17 -9.70
N LEU A 152 20.95 1.84 -8.64
CA LEU A 152 21.38 3.21 -8.33
C LEU A 152 22.24 3.25 -7.07
N PRO A 153 23.02 4.32 -6.87
CA PRO A 153 23.76 4.52 -5.63
C PRO A 153 22.85 4.59 -4.40
N ASP A 154 23.41 4.20 -3.28
CA ASP A 154 22.79 4.33 -1.97
C ASP A 154 22.28 5.76 -1.71
N GLY A 155 21.05 5.88 -1.24
CA GLY A 155 20.33 7.12 -0.96
C GLY A 155 19.63 7.73 -2.18
N ALA A 156 19.78 7.15 -3.38
CA ALA A 156 19.16 7.70 -4.57
C ALA A 156 17.64 7.55 -4.57
N LEU A 157 16.94 8.49 -5.20
CA LEU A 157 15.49 8.47 -5.36
C LEU A 157 15.10 8.06 -6.78
N PHE A 158 14.06 7.24 -6.92
CA PHE A 158 13.33 7.08 -8.17
C PHE A 158 11.86 7.45 -7.94
N LEU A 159 11.52 8.69 -8.28
CA LEU A 159 10.22 9.28 -7.98
C LEU A 159 9.19 8.86 -9.03
N CYS A 160 8.54 7.71 -8.84
CA CYS A 160 7.52 7.22 -9.78
C CYS A 160 6.15 7.86 -9.54
N GLY A 161 5.87 8.21 -8.29
CA GLY A 161 4.61 8.80 -7.84
C GLY A 161 4.51 10.30 -8.08
N GLY A 162 3.30 10.82 -7.84
CA GLY A 162 2.96 12.23 -8.00
C GLY A 162 1.91 12.69 -6.99
N GLN A 163 1.68 14.00 -6.91
CA GLN A 163 0.58 14.57 -6.11
C GLN A 163 -0.81 14.17 -6.65
N ASN A 164 -0.88 13.74 -7.90
CA ASN A 164 -2.08 13.23 -8.57
C ASN A 164 -1.68 12.42 -9.81
N ALA A 165 -2.65 11.79 -10.47
CA ALA A 165 -2.44 10.98 -11.67
C ALA A 165 -1.75 11.71 -12.83
N ARG A 166 -1.76 13.05 -12.90
CA ARG A 166 -1.07 13.80 -13.96
C ARG A 166 0.43 13.90 -13.75
N SER A 167 0.90 13.71 -12.51
CA SER A 167 2.31 13.79 -12.14
C SER A 167 2.93 12.46 -11.72
N ALA A 168 2.18 11.36 -11.81
CA ALA A 168 2.63 10.01 -11.51
C ALA A 168 2.78 9.16 -12.78
N LEU A 169 3.64 8.15 -12.73
CA LEU A 169 3.73 7.10 -13.74
C LEU A 169 2.57 6.11 -13.59
N THR A 170 1.35 6.55 -13.91
CA THR A 170 0.13 5.73 -13.79
C THR A 170 0.14 4.43 -14.63
N ALA A 171 0.96 4.37 -15.69
CA ALA A 171 1.09 3.20 -16.56
C ALA A 171 2.10 2.17 -16.02
N LEU A 172 2.90 2.54 -15.01
CA LEU A 172 3.91 1.68 -14.40
C LEU A 172 3.23 0.45 -13.82
N ARG A 173 3.63 -0.74 -14.28
CA ARG A 173 3.14 -2.01 -13.74
C ARG A 173 4.10 -2.66 -12.77
N TYR A 174 5.40 -2.44 -12.96
CA TYR A 174 6.42 -3.05 -12.12
C TYR A 174 7.64 -2.17 -11.96
N PHE A 175 8.18 -2.19 -10.75
CA PHE A 175 9.41 -1.53 -10.39
C PHE A 175 10.34 -2.53 -9.72
N SER A 176 11.56 -2.68 -10.24
CA SER A 176 12.63 -3.44 -9.61
C SER A 176 13.84 -2.55 -9.39
N GLY A 177 14.01 -2.11 -8.15
CA GLY A 177 15.24 -1.47 -7.70
C GLY A 177 16.36 -2.49 -7.45
N GLY A 178 17.59 -2.00 -7.47
CA GLY A 178 18.80 -2.72 -7.13
C GLY A 178 19.77 -1.76 -6.43
N GLY A 179 20.62 -2.29 -5.55
CA GLY A 179 21.61 -1.50 -4.80
C GLY A 179 21.02 -0.88 -3.54
N GLY A 180 20.68 -1.74 -2.57
CA GLY A 180 20.00 -1.40 -1.32
C GLY A 180 20.42 -0.04 -0.76
N LYS A 181 19.43 0.87 -0.73
CA LYS A 181 19.39 2.26 -0.25
C LYS A 181 18.63 3.22 -1.19
N LEU A 182 17.77 2.74 -2.11
CA LEU A 182 16.81 3.66 -2.75
C LEU A 182 15.89 4.24 -1.68
N ALA A 183 16.03 5.53 -1.37
CA ALA A 183 15.23 6.13 -0.32
C ALA A 183 13.75 6.17 -0.76
N ALA A 184 12.86 5.76 0.13
CA ALA A 184 11.42 5.97 0.02
C ALA A 184 11.07 7.45 0.31
N GLY A 185 11.80 8.37 -0.32
CA GLY A 185 11.77 9.78 -0.03
C GLY A 185 11.10 10.56 -1.12
N THR A 186 10.43 11.61 -0.70
CA THR A 186 9.80 12.56 -1.59
C THR A 186 10.88 13.56 -2.07
N GLY A 187 10.87 13.99 -3.33
CA GLY A 187 11.81 15.02 -3.79
C GLY A 187 11.77 16.22 -2.84
N SER A 188 12.92 16.81 -2.48
CA SER A 188 13.01 17.80 -1.41
C SER A 188 11.94 18.90 -1.57
N GLY A 189 10.94 18.88 -0.69
CA GLY A 189 9.87 19.87 -0.63
C GLY A 189 8.46 19.42 -1.07
N THR A 190 8.27 18.24 -1.66
CA THR A 190 6.92 17.76 -2.01
C THR A 190 6.63 16.48 -1.27
N ARG A 191 5.72 16.42 -0.28
CA ARG A 191 5.31 15.17 0.40
C ARG A 191 4.52 14.26 -0.58
N VAL A 192 5.24 13.55 -1.46
CA VAL A 192 4.69 12.60 -2.45
C VAL A 192 5.27 11.22 -2.15
N GLY A 193 4.41 10.23 -1.90
CA GLY A 193 4.85 8.85 -1.76
C GLY A 193 5.53 8.33 -3.03
N MET A 194 6.55 7.49 -2.88
CA MET A 194 7.39 7.01 -4.00
C MET A 194 6.60 6.46 -5.20
N PHE A 195 5.44 5.84 -4.96
CA PHE A 195 4.54 5.29 -5.98
C PHE A 195 3.12 5.88 -5.92
N GLN A 196 2.92 6.99 -5.21
CA GLN A 196 1.60 7.60 -5.06
C GLN A 196 0.96 7.89 -6.43
N PHE A 197 -0.28 7.44 -6.65
CA PHE A 197 -1.00 7.48 -7.94
C PHE A 197 -0.37 6.65 -9.09
N CYS A 198 0.48 5.66 -8.81
CA CYS A 198 0.86 4.66 -9.82
C CYS A 198 -0.28 3.65 -10.03
N GLU A 199 -1.32 4.07 -10.78
CA GLU A 199 -2.60 3.37 -10.89
C GLU A 199 -2.52 1.92 -11.41
N SER A 200 -1.55 1.64 -12.29
CA SER A 200 -1.34 0.30 -12.88
C SER A 200 -0.32 -0.56 -12.13
N LEU A 201 0.27 -0.07 -11.03
CA LEU A 201 1.36 -0.76 -10.33
C LEU A 201 0.82 -2.06 -9.74
N LEU A 202 1.37 -3.20 -10.17
CA LEU A 202 0.98 -4.52 -9.69
C LEU A 202 1.83 -4.96 -8.50
N ALA A 203 3.12 -4.64 -8.56
CA ALA A 203 4.14 -5.05 -7.61
C ALA A 203 5.37 -4.14 -7.70
N ALA A 204 6.14 -4.05 -6.61
CA ALA A 204 7.43 -3.38 -6.59
C ALA A 204 8.40 -4.17 -5.70
N GLN A 205 9.71 -4.07 -5.96
CA GLN A 205 10.75 -4.69 -5.13
C GLN A 205 12.06 -3.88 -5.15
N GLY A 206 12.98 -4.23 -4.25
CA GLY A 206 14.33 -3.66 -4.23
C GLY A 206 14.36 -2.20 -3.77
N ILE A 207 13.48 -1.85 -2.82
CA ILE A 207 13.39 -0.54 -2.20
C ILE A 207 13.91 -0.68 -0.77
N ASP A 208 14.71 0.29 -0.30
CA ASP A 208 15.23 0.28 1.05
C ASP A 208 14.56 1.38 1.86
N THR A 209 13.89 0.99 2.92
CA THR A 209 13.14 1.89 3.79
C THR A 209 13.75 1.99 5.19
N ALA A 210 14.93 1.41 5.41
CA ALA A 210 15.62 1.48 6.68
C ALA A 210 15.89 2.94 7.09
N GLY A 211 15.57 3.26 8.33
CA GLY A 211 15.75 4.60 8.90
C GLY A 211 14.82 5.68 8.36
N GLN A 212 13.80 5.36 7.54
CA GLN A 212 12.82 6.34 7.09
C GLN A 212 11.76 6.59 8.16
N GLU A 213 11.64 7.85 8.60
CA GLU A 213 10.67 8.28 9.61
C GLU A 213 9.29 8.60 9.01
N ASP A 214 9.24 9.19 7.81
CA ASP A 214 8.00 9.48 7.08
C ASP A 214 7.90 8.53 5.87
N MET A 215 6.96 7.60 5.94
CA MET A 215 6.61 6.69 4.84
C MET A 215 5.14 6.87 4.42
N SER A 216 4.57 8.04 4.73
CA SER A 216 3.18 8.33 4.44
C SER A 216 2.90 8.29 2.94
N ALA A 217 1.71 7.80 2.58
CA ALA A 217 1.19 7.75 1.23
C ALA A 217 2.06 7.01 0.17
N MET A 218 3.06 6.21 0.57
CA MET A 218 4.04 5.59 -0.34
C MET A 218 3.42 4.87 -1.55
N PHE A 219 2.32 4.14 -1.33
CA PHE A 219 1.53 3.43 -2.36
C PHE A 219 0.09 3.95 -2.44
N SER A 220 -0.19 5.15 -1.94
CA SER A 220 -1.54 5.70 -1.93
C SER A 220 -2.08 5.87 -3.35
N ASN A 221 -3.32 5.42 -3.58
CA ASN A 221 -3.99 5.37 -4.87
C ASN A 221 -3.25 4.50 -5.91
N CYS A 222 -2.76 3.34 -5.49
CA CYS A 222 -2.32 2.24 -6.37
C CYS A 222 -3.38 1.12 -6.40
N PRO A 223 -4.57 1.33 -7.02
CA PRO A 223 -5.67 0.36 -6.98
C PRO A 223 -5.33 -1.01 -7.58
N SER A 224 -4.30 -1.09 -8.43
CA SER A 224 -3.85 -2.35 -9.04
C SER A 224 -2.79 -3.10 -8.21
N LEU A 225 -2.33 -2.55 -7.07
CA LEU A 225 -1.26 -3.17 -6.27
C LEU A 225 -1.74 -4.47 -5.66
N ILE A 226 -1.11 -5.59 -6.03
CA ILE A 226 -1.44 -6.94 -5.57
C ILE A 226 -0.49 -7.38 -4.45
N ALA A 227 0.79 -7.08 -4.60
CA ALA A 227 1.85 -7.45 -3.67
C ALA A 227 2.68 -6.22 -3.31
N ALA A 228 2.65 -5.87 -2.01
CA ALA A 228 3.57 -4.87 -1.47
C ALA A 228 4.99 -5.46 -1.36
N PRO A 229 6.04 -4.65 -1.54
CA PRO A 229 7.40 -5.06 -1.22
C PRO A 229 7.57 -5.36 0.27
N GLU A 230 8.66 -6.05 0.61
CA GLU A 230 9.19 -6.04 1.97
C GLU A 230 9.62 -4.61 2.34
N LEU A 231 9.20 -4.15 3.53
CA LEU A 231 9.46 -2.80 4.03
C LEU A 231 10.04 -2.90 5.44
N ASP A 232 11.18 -2.27 5.68
CA ASP A 232 11.64 -1.97 7.03
C ASP A 232 10.91 -0.72 7.53
N THR A 233 9.98 -0.89 8.47
CA THR A 233 9.21 0.21 9.08
C THR A 233 9.63 0.48 10.53
N SER A 234 10.72 -0.12 11.01
CA SER A 234 11.15 -0.03 12.42
C SER A 234 11.43 1.40 12.91
N SER A 235 11.79 2.30 11.99
CA SER A 235 12.03 3.72 12.27
C SER A 235 10.86 4.63 11.84
N ALA A 236 9.80 4.08 11.24
CA ALA A 236 8.72 4.87 10.67
C ALA A 236 7.81 5.43 11.76
N GLU A 237 7.78 6.76 11.88
CA GLU A 237 6.88 7.49 12.77
C GLU A 237 5.52 7.77 12.10
N ASP A 238 5.52 8.06 10.80
CA ASP A 238 4.32 8.32 10.00
C ASP A 238 4.18 7.30 8.86
N VAL A 239 3.22 6.38 9.01
CA VAL A 239 2.81 5.41 7.97
C VAL A 239 1.39 5.71 7.45
N SER A 240 0.90 6.93 7.67
CA SER A 240 -0.46 7.30 7.32
C SER A 240 -0.72 7.14 5.82
N SER A 241 -1.89 6.59 5.50
CA SER A 241 -2.37 6.41 4.12
C SER A 241 -1.41 5.63 3.20
N MET A 242 -0.43 4.90 3.73
CA MET A 242 0.59 4.22 2.92
C MET A 242 -0.02 3.34 1.83
N PHE A 243 -1.08 2.58 2.15
CA PHE A 243 -1.82 1.73 1.21
C PHE A 243 -3.25 2.23 0.95
N LEU A 244 -3.52 3.53 1.13
CA LEU A 244 -4.84 4.10 0.86
C LEU A 244 -5.29 3.76 -0.58
N ASN A 245 -6.49 3.22 -0.75
CA ASN A 245 -7.09 2.81 -2.03
C ASN A 245 -6.24 1.80 -2.83
N CYS A 246 -5.49 0.92 -2.17
CA CYS A 246 -4.89 -0.25 -2.81
C CYS A 246 -5.94 -1.37 -2.96
N GLU A 247 -6.93 -1.16 -3.83
CA GLU A 247 -8.12 -2.00 -3.94
C GLU A 247 -7.83 -3.48 -4.24
N ALA A 248 -6.74 -3.78 -4.95
CA ALA A 248 -6.34 -5.14 -5.31
C ALA A 248 -5.42 -5.83 -4.28
N LEU A 249 -5.01 -5.16 -3.20
CA LEU A 249 -4.09 -5.72 -2.20
C LEU A 249 -4.81 -6.84 -1.44
N ILE A 250 -4.28 -8.06 -1.50
CA ILE A 250 -4.95 -9.26 -0.96
C ILE A 250 -4.59 -9.51 0.52
N ALA A 251 -3.33 -9.26 0.87
CA ALA A 251 -2.78 -9.42 2.21
C ALA A 251 -1.95 -8.19 2.55
N ALA A 252 -2.04 -7.74 3.80
CA ALA A 252 -1.21 -6.66 4.29
C ALA A 252 0.22 -7.18 4.49
N PRO A 253 1.25 -6.39 4.15
CA PRO A 253 2.63 -6.73 4.50
C PRO A 253 2.80 -6.75 6.03
N GLU A 254 3.80 -7.48 6.50
CA GLU A 254 4.25 -7.35 7.89
C GLU A 254 4.92 -5.97 8.07
N LEU A 255 4.51 -5.26 9.12
CA LEU A 255 5.02 -3.93 9.45
C LEU A 255 5.42 -3.91 10.92
N ASP A 256 6.65 -3.49 11.20
CA ASP A 256 7.05 -3.08 12.55
C ASP A 256 6.49 -1.69 12.82
N LEU A 257 5.45 -1.59 13.65
CA LEU A 257 4.78 -0.34 13.99
C LEU A 257 5.21 0.18 15.38
N SER A 258 6.31 -0.32 15.93
CA SER A 258 6.76 0.02 17.29
C SER A 258 7.11 1.50 17.48
N SER A 259 7.58 2.16 16.42
CA SER A 259 7.90 3.61 16.38
C SER A 259 6.75 4.47 15.85
N ALA A 260 5.70 3.87 15.27
CA ALA A 260 4.66 4.60 14.57
C ALA A 260 3.79 5.42 15.53
N VAL A 261 3.69 6.73 15.30
CA VAL A 261 2.82 7.64 16.05
C VAL A 261 1.49 7.91 15.33
N THR A 262 1.45 7.73 13.99
CA THR A 262 0.26 7.94 13.17
C THR A 262 0.00 6.78 12.20
N LEU A 263 -1.18 6.15 12.31
CA LEU A 263 -1.62 5.04 11.44
C LEU A 263 -2.83 5.41 10.56
N ASN A 264 -3.15 6.70 10.47
CA ASN A 264 -4.37 7.19 9.83
C ASN A 264 -4.55 6.64 8.41
N GLY A 265 -5.63 5.88 8.20
CA GLY A 265 -5.99 5.35 6.89
C GLY A 265 -4.95 4.41 6.27
N LEU A 266 -4.07 3.79 7.06
CA LEU A 266 -2.97 2.94 6.56
C LEU A 266 -3.43 1.93 5.49
N PHE A 267 -4.57 1.26 5.69
CA PHE A 267 -5.18 0.32 4.74
C PHE A 267 -6.57 0.75 4.25
N ARG A 268 -6.94 2.03 4.40
CA ARG A 268 -8.27 2.50 3.99
C ARG A 268 -8.52 2.20 2.50
N GLY A 269 -9.69 1.68 2.16
CA GLY A 269 -10.07 1.39 0.78
C GLY A 269 -9.40 0.16 0.17
N CYS A 270 -8.68 -0.66 0.95
CA CYS A 270 -8.15 -1.94 0.48
C CYS A 270 -9.27 -2.99 0.38
N GLY A 271 -10.15 -2.85 -0.60
CA GLY A 271 -11.39 -3.65 -0.70
C GLY A 271 -11.17 -5.17 -0.84
N SER A 272 -10.04 -5.61 -1.40
CA SER A 272 -9.68 -7.04 -1.54
C SER A 272 -8.86 -7.59 -0.35
N LEU A 273 -8.49 -6.75 0.62
CA LEU A 273 -7.66 -7.15 1.75
C LEU A 273 -8.41 -8.12 2.63
N SER A 274 -7.96 -9.38 2.65
CA SER A 274 -8.64 -10.47 3.34
C SER A 274 -7.93 -10.96 4.59
N GLU A 275 -6.61 -10.72 4.66
CA GLU A 275 -5.72 -11.13 5.75
C GLU A 275 -4.83 -9.94 6.14
N ALA A 276 -4.68 -9.73 7.45
CA ALA A 276 -3.76 -8.74 7.99
C ALA A 276 -3.10 -9.29 9.26
N PRO A 277 -1.82 -8.95 9.53
CA PRO A 277 -1.12 -9.37 10.73
C PRO A 277 -1.70 -8.68 11.98
N ASP A 278 -1.22 -9.10 13.15
CA ASP A 278 -1.47 -8.37 14.40
C ASP A 278 -0.96 -6.93 14.27
N ILE A 279 -1.74 -5.99 14.83
CA ILE A 279 -1.35 -4.58 14.88
C ILE A 279 -0.77 -4.32 16.27
N ASP A 280 0.52 -4.02 16.34
CA ASP A 280 1.20 -3.63 17.59
C ASP A 280 1.87 -2.28 17.41
N ALA A 281 1.17 -1.21 17.79
CA ALA A 281 1.65 0.16 17.67
C ALA A 281 1.45 0.91 19.00
N PRO A 282 2.35 0.68 19.99
CA PRO A 282 2.17 1.19 21.35
C PRO A 282 2.20 2.71 21.45
N LEU A 283 2.83 3.39 20.49
CA LEU A 283 2.99 4.85 20.46
C LEU A 283 1.94 5.56 19.59
N ALA A 284 1.14 4.82 18.82
CA ALA A 284 0.20 5.40 17.87
C ALA A 284 -0.87 6.21 18.58
N GLY A 285 -0.81 7.54 18.47
CA GLY A 285 -1.80 8.46 19.03
C GLY A 285 -3.08 8.55 18.19
N ASN A 286 -3.00 8.21 16.90
CA ASN A 286 -4.12 8.26 15.98
C ASN A 286 -4.15 7.05 15.03
N ALA A 287 -5.29 6.34 15.03
CA ALA A 287 -5.54 5.18 14.18
C ALA A 287 -6.93 5.29 13.50
N GLN A 288 -7.33 6.51 13.13
CA GLN A 288 -8.58 6.72 12.40
C GLN A 288 -8.52 6.06 11.03
N ASN A 289 -9.66 5.53 10.62
CA ASN A 289 -9.85 4.88 9.32
C ASN A 289 -8.87 3.74 8.99
N LEU A 290 -8.21 3.14 9.99
CA LEU A 290 -7.12 2.17 9.82
C LEU A 290 -7.40 1.12 8.72
N PHE A 291 -8.58 0.51 8.76
CA PHE A 291 -9.11 -0.48 7.83
C PHE A 291 -10.47 -0.06 7.23
N THR A 292 -10.82 1.22 7.21
CA THR A 292 -12.10 1.67 6.62
C THR A 292 -12.24 1.11 5.20
N GLU A 293 -13.40 0.55 4.87
CA GLU A 293 -13.72 -0.02 3.55
C GLU A 293 -12.86 -1.25 3.15
N CYS A 294 -12.20 -1.91 4.12
CA CYS A 294 -11.62 -3.24 3.92
C CYS A 294 -12.71 -4.33 3.90
N GLY A 295 -13.53 -4.33 2.85
CA GLY A 295 -14.75 -5.15 2.76
C GLY A 295 -14.51 -6.66 2.77
N ALA A 296 -13.30 -7.13 2.40
CA ALA A 296 -12.94 -8.54 2.38
C ALA A 296 -12.26 -9.05 3.68
N LEU A 297 -11.90 -8.16 4.61
CA LEU A 297 -11.12 -8.51 5.80
C LEU A 297 -11.94 -9.41 6.71
N ARG A 298 -11.44 -10.62 7.00
CA ARG A 298 -12.25 -11.64 7.69
C ARG A 298 -12.01 -11.73 9.19
N ALA A 299 -10.77 -11.58 9.61
CA ALA A 299 -10.38 -11.69 11.00
C ALA A 299 -9.13 -10.89 11.29
N LEU A 300 -8.98 -10.49 12.55
CA LEU A 300 -7.75 -9.93 13.11
C LEU A 300 -7.43 -10.65 14.42
N GLY A 301 -6.15 -10.84 14.69
CA GLY A 301 -5.67 -11.31 15.98
C GLY A 301 -5.68 -10.18 17.02
N GLU A 302 -4.50 -9.81 17.52
CA GLU A 302 -4.36 -8.71 18.47
C GLU A 302 -4.26 -7.35 17.76
N VAL A 303 -5.03 -6.38 18.24
CA VAL A 303 -4.92 -4.97 17.88
C VAL A 303 -4.55 -4.19 19.14
N LYS A 304 -3.28 -3.79 19.26
CA LYS A 304 -2.71 -3.10 20.43
C LYS A 304 -2.41 -1.65 20.09
N LEU A 305 -3.26 -0.76 20.60
CA LEU A 305 -3.22 0.68 20.37
C LEU A 305 -3.45 1.43 21.70
N PRO A 306 -2.61 1.20 22.74
CA PRO A 306 -2.84 1.77 24.07
C PRO A 306 -2.83 3.30 24.08
N ALA A 307 -1.98 3.94 23.26
CA ALA A 307 -1.86 5.40 23.16
C ALA A 307 -2.90 6.06 22.24
N ALA A 308 -3.68 5.29 21.48
CA ALA A 308 -4.55 5.86 20.45
C ALA A 308 -5.71 6.62 21.08
N ALA A 309 -5.73 7.94 20.90
CA ALA A 309 -6.81 8.81 21.35
C ALA A 309 -8.07 8.65 20.49
N SER A 310 -7.91 8.23 19.23
CA SER A 310 -8.99 8.12 18.26
C SER A 310 -8.83 6.88 17.38
N LEU A 311 -9.89 6.08 17.32
CA LEU A 311 -10.08 4.98 16.36
C LEU A 311 -11.36 5.23 15.54
N ALA A 312 -11.71 6.50 15.32
CA ALA A 312 -12.92 6.84 14.59
C ALA A 312 -12.90 6.17 13.21
N ALA A 313 -13.97 5.44 12.92
CA ALA A 313 -14.17 4.66 11.70
C ALA A 313 -13.09 3.60 11.43
N ALA A 314 -12.24 3.22 12.39
CA ALA A 314 -11.10 2.33 12.15
C ALA A 314 -11.43 1.02 11.39
N PHE A 315 -12.63 0.46 11.56
CA PHE A 315 -13.12 -0.74 10.87
C PHE A 315 -14.43 -0.48 10.12
N GLN A 316 -14.78 0.78 9.86
CA GLN A 316 -16.05 1.11 9.20
C GLN A 316 -16.14 0.43 7.84
N ASN A 317 -17.30 -0.16 7.53
CA ASN A 317 -17.54 -0.91 6.29
C ASN A 317 -16.63 -2.15 6.09
N CYS A 318 -16.04 -2.71 7.16
CA CYS A 318 -15.45 -4.05 7.13
C CYS A 318 -16.55 -5.13 7.15
N THR A 319 -17.29 -5.27 6.06
CA THR A 319 -18.51 -6.07 6.01
C THR A 319 -18.28 -7.58 6.14
N ALA A 320 -17.08 -8.08 5.82
CA ALA A 320 -16.67 -9.46 6.01
C ALA A 320 -16.03 -9.77 7.38
N LEU A 321 -15.78 -8.76 8.21
CA LEU A 321 -15.04 -8.93 9.47
C LEU A 321 -15.87 -9.76 10.45
N GLY A 322 -15.46 -10.99 10.67
CA GLY A 322 -16.12 -11.95 11.54
C GLY A 322 -15.61 -11.96 12.98
N ARG A 323 -14.33 -11.63 13.19
CA ARG A 323 -13.72 -11.70 14.51
C ARG A 323 -12.55 -10.73 14.68
N VAL A 324 -12.44 -10.15 15.86
CA VAL A 324 -11.20 -9.52 16.37
C VAL A 324 -10.83 -10.24 17.66
N GLU A 325 -9.68 -10.92 17.73
CA GLU A 325 -9.34 -11.74 18.89
C GLU A 325 -9.23 -10.92 20.16
N ARG A 326 -8.53 -9.79 20.09
CA ARG A 326 -8.37 -8.86 21.21
C ARG A 326 -8.08 -7.44 20.75
N LEU A 327 -8.82 -6.48 21.27
CA LEU A 327 -8.58 -5.04 21.10
C LEU A 327 -8.04 -4.45 22.43
N LYS A 328 -6.80 -3.98 22.43
CA LYS A 328 -6.15 -3.32 23.58
C LYS A 328 -6.06 -1.82 23.35
N ILE A 329 -6.84 -1.05 24.08
CA ILE A 329 -6.93 0.41 24.01
C ILE A 329 -6.99 0.99 25.43
N ALA A 330 -6.31 2.11 25.69
CA ALA A 330 -6.26 2.72 27.03
C ALA A 330 -6.47 4.24 27.05
N ALA A 331 -6.38 4.92 25.89
CA ALA A 331 -6.51 6.37 25.78
C ALA A 331 -7.69 6.83 24.90
N ALA A 332 -8.35 5.92 24.21
CA ALA A 332 -9.32 6.26 23.18
C ALA A 332 -10.56 6.96 23.74
N THR A 333 -10.97 8.06 23.08
CA THR A 333 -12.20 8.81 23.40
C THR A 333 -13.25 8.73 22.29
N ASN A 334 -12.82 8.44 21.05
CA ASN A 334 -13.68 8.34 19.86
C ASN A 334 -13.64 6.93 19.25
N LEU A 335 -14.64 6.10 19.60
CA LEU A 335 -14.78 4.70 19.17
C LEU A 335 -16.20 4.32 18.69
N ASN A 336 -17.18 5.20 18.87
CA ASN A 336 -18.61 4.90 18.68
C ASN A 336 -18.97 4.51 17.24
N VAL A 337 -18.15 4.90 16.27
CA VAL A 337 -18.31 4.56 14.84
C VAL A 337 -17.21 3.64 14.31
N ALA A 338 -16.34 3.13 15.18
CA ALA A 338 -15.21 2.30 14.79
C ALA A 338 -15.65 1.05 14.01
N PHE A 339 -16.75 0.42 14.41
CA PHE A 339 -17.28 -0.81 13.81
C PHE A 339 -18.61 -0.60 13.05
N SER A 340 -18.90 0.62 12.59
CA SER A 340 -20.09 0.88 11.79
C SER A 340 -20.11 0.01 10.53
N ASN A 341 -21.25 -0.61 10.24
CA ASN A 341 -21.45 -1.53 9.11
C ASN A 341 -20.56 -2.80 9.12
N CYS A 342 -20.09 -3.24 10.30
CA CYS A 342 -19.44 -4.54 10.48
C CYS A 342 -20.47 -5.67 10.70
N ALA A 343 -21.38 -5.86 9.74
CA ALA A 343 -22.56 -6.71 9.91
C ALA A 343 -22.27 -8.19 10.23
N LEU A 344 -21.08 -8.70 9.88
CA LEU A 344 -20.66 -10.07 10.16
C LEU A 344 -19.82 -10.22 11.44
N LEU A 345 -19.55 -9.15 12.18
CA LEU A 345 -18.73 -9.23 13.39
C LEU A 345 -19.43 -10.11 14.43
N GLY A 346 -18.90 -11.32 14.60
CA GLY A 346 -19.47 -12.37 15.43
C GLY A 346 -18.80 -12.52 16.78
N GLY A 347 -17.64 -11.86 17.00
CA GLY A 347 -17.01 -11.82 18.31
C GLY A 347 -15.82 -10.86 18.37
N ILE A 348 -15.72 -10.18 19.50
CA ILE A 348 -14.59 -9.31 19.85
C ILE A 348 -14.39 -9.34 21.37
N ARG A 349 -13.13 -9.28 21.80
CA ARG A 349 -12.77 -9.11 23.22
C ARG A 349 -11.96 -7.85 23.42
N LEU A 350 -12.15 -7.20 24.56
CA LEU A 350 -11.23 -6.19 25.06
C LEU A 350 -10.16 -6.86 25.92
N ASP A 351 -9.24 -6.06 26.46
CA ASP A 351 -8.25 -6.53 27.42
C ASP A 351 -8.62 -6.08 28.84
N PRO A 352 -8.99 -7.01 29.74
CA PRO A 352 -9.37 -6.67 31.11
C PRO A 352 -8.19 -6.15 31.95
N ALA A 353 -6.95 -6.32 31.48
CA ALA A 353 -5.76 -5.81 32.15
C ALA A 353 -5.53 -4.31 31.92
N VAL A 354 -6.30 -3.66 31.04
CA VAL A 354 -6.22 -2.20 30.85
C VAL A 354 -6.67 -1.49 32.13
N THR A 355 -5.82 -0.58 32.62
CA THR A 355 -6.09 0.24 33.81
C THR A 355 -5.98 1.72 33.49
N GLY A 356 -6.75 2.56 34.21
CA GLY A 356 -6.66 4.02 34.10
C GLY A 356 -7.36 4.64 32.89
N TRP A 357 -8.02 3.82 32.06
CA TRP A 357 -8.84 4.32 30.96
C TRP A 357 -10.12 4.96 31.50
N ALA A 358 -10.40 6.20 31.11
CA ALA A 358 -11.61 6.90 31.52
C ALA A 358 -12.90 6.23 31.00
N GLY A 359 -12.79 5.45 29.92
CA GLY A 359 -13.91 4.89 29.18
C GLY A 359 -14.28 5.77 27.97
N ALA A 360 -15.07 5.20 27.08
CA ALA A 360 -15.57 5.87 25.88
C ALA A 360 -16.91 5.27 25.46
N ALA A 361 -17.54 5.90 24.46
CA ALA A 361 -18.66 5.29 23.77
C ALA A 361 -18.17 4.24 22.77
N LEU A 362 -18.57 2.98 22.98
CA LEU A 362 -18.27 1.84 22.14
C LEU A 362 -19.58 1.26 21.59
N SER A 363 -19.63 1.05 20.27
CA SER A 363 -20.83 0.51 19.61
C SER A 363 -20.46 -0.70 18.77
N PHE A 364 -21.18 -1.78 19.02
CA PHE A 364 -21.22 -2.96 18.17
C PHE A 364 -22.66 -3.22 17.68
N ALA A 365 -23.42 -2.15 17.45
CA ALA A 365 -24.79 -2.25 16.99
C ALA A 365 -24.88 -2.93 15.62
N ASN A 366 -25.94 -3.72 15.40
CA ASN A 366 -26.23 -4.41 14.14
C ASN A 366 -25.09 -5.32 13.63
N CYS A 367 -24.34 -5.93 14.55
CA CYS A 367 -23.35 -6.96 14.24
C CYS A 367 -23.99 -8.37 14.29
N ALA A 368 -23.19 -9.43 14.13
CA ALA A 368 -23.66 -10.82 14.10
C ALA A 368 -23.44 -11.58 15.41
N MET A 369 -23.19 -10.90 16.53
CA MET A 369 -22.84 -11.56 17.79
C MET A 369 -24.02 -12.35 18.38
N GLY A 370 -23.79 -13.63 18.67
CA GLY A 370 -24.67 -14.46 19.50
C GLY A 370 -24.39 -14.27 20.99
N HIS A 371 -25.22 -14.86 21.85
CA HIS A 371 -25.13 -14.68 23.31
C HIS A 371 -23.72 -14.99 23.84
N ALA A 372 -23.15 -16.15 23.52
CA ALA A 372 -21.81 -16.53 23.99
C ALA A 372 -20.69 -15.52 23.61
N ALA A 373 -20.80 -14.88 22.45
CA ALA A 373 -19.84 -13.86 22.02
C ALA A 373 -20.03 -12.55 22.80
N LEU A 374 -21.27 -12.16 23.06
CA LEU A 374 -21.61 -11.01 23.90
C LEU A 374 -21.18 -11.23 25.35
N SER A 375 -21.45 -12.40 25.94
CA SER A 375 -21.00 -12.75 27.29
C SER A 375 -19.48 -12.65 27.41
N ALA A 376 -18.75 -13.22 26.44
CA ALA A 376 -17.29 -13.14 26.40
C ALA A 376 -16.78 -11.70 26.24
N LEU A 377 -17.49 -10.84 25.48
CA LEU A 377 -17.19 -9.42 25.38
C LEU A 377 -17.35 -8.75 26.75
N LEU A 378 -18.48 -8.93 27.43
CA LEU A 378 -18.76 -8.33 28.76
C LEU A 378 -17.74 -8.77 29.82
N GLU A 379 -17.37 -10.06 29.82
CA GLU A 379 -16.33 -10.61 30.70
C GLU A 379 -14.97 -9.96 30.45
N SER A 380 -14.64 -9.67 29.19
CA SER A 380 -13.35 -9.08 28.78
C SER A 380 -13.24 -7.56 28.97
N LEU A 381 -14.33 -6.87 29.32
CA LEU A 381 -14.30 -5.42 29.52
C LEU A 381 -13.33 -5.02 30.64
N PRO A 382 -12.50 -3.98 30.46
CA PRO A 382 -11.74 -3.37 31.54
C PRO A 382 -12.62 -2.48 32.43
N SER A 383 -12.12 -2.16 33.62
CA SER A 383 -12.76 -1.18 34.51
C SER A 383 -12.49 0.25 34.03
N VAL A 384 -13.53 1.06 33.94
CA VAL A 384 -13.50 2.45 33.47
C VAL A 384 -14.26 3.38 34.42
N SER A 385 -14.02 4.69 34.31
CA SER A 385 -14.76 5.69 35.09
C SER A 385 -16.16 5.94 34.54
N ALA A 386 -16.30 5.99 33.21
CA ALA A 386 -17.57 6.15 32.51
C ALA A 386 -17.45 5.64 31.07
N GLY A 387 -18.05 4.49 30.77
CA GLY A 387 -18.15 3.94 29.43
C GLY A 387 -19.60 3.70 29.01
N THR A 388 -19.88 3.74 27.71
CA THR A 388 -21.16 3.25 27.16
C THR A 388 -20.89 2.14 26.15
N LEU A 389 -21.71 1.09 26.20
CA LEU A 389 -21.60 -0.07 25.32
C LEU A 389 -22.95 -0.33 24.64
N THR A 390 -23.03 -0.11 23.34
CA THR A 390 -24.23 -0.37 22.55
C THR A 390 -24.14 -1.71 21.82
N LEU A 391 -25.07 -2.62 22.11
CA LEU A 391 -25.15 -3.99 21.59
C LEU A 391 -26.45 -4.25 20.80
N THR A 392 -27.25 -3.21 20.55
CA THR A 392 -28.55 -3.33 19.89
C THR A 392 -28.46 -3.99 18.52
N GLY A 393 -29.49 -4.76 18.16
CA GLY A 393 -29.57 -5.42 16.86
C GLY A 393 -28.67 -6.65 16.67
N ASN A 394 -27.94 -7.08 17.71
CA ASN A 394 -27.23 -8.37 17.71
C ASN A 394 -28.19 -9.52 18.02
N ARG A 395 -27.94 -10.71 17.45
CA ARG A 395 -28.79 -11.90 17.64
C ARG A 395 -28.91 -12.31 19.10
N GLY A 396 -27.82 -12.23 19.85
CA GLY A 396 -27.78 -12.62 21.27
C GLY A 396 -28.16 -11.53 22.26
N ALA A 397 -28.48 -10.30 21.82
CA ALA A 397 -28.64 -9.17 22.74
C ALA A 397 -29.78 -9.37 23.74
N GLY A 398 -30.91 -9.91 23.28
CA GLY A 398 -32.08 -10.23 24.12
C GLY A 398 -31.90 -11.46 25.02
N GLU A 399 -30.81 -12.21 24.86
CA GLU A 399 -30.49 -13.41 25.67
C GLU A 399 -29.57 -13.08 26.85
N LEU A 400 -29.01 -11.86 26.91
CA LEU A 400 -28.17 -11.42 28.01
C LEU A 400 -28.97 -11.32 29.32
N THR A 401 -28.43 -11.92 30.37
CA THR A 401 -29.03 -11.91 31.70
C THR A 401 -28.76 -10.60 32.44
N ALA A 402 -29.60 -10.28 33.42
CA ALA A 402 -29.37 -9.15 34.32
C ALA A 402 -28.01 -9.25 35.05
N ALA A 403 -27.56 -10.46 35.38
CA ALA A 403 -26.29 -10.66 36.06
C ALA A 403 -25.08 -10.32 35.18
N GLU A 404 -25.12 -10.67 33.89
CA GLU A 404 -24.06 -10.33 32.93
C GLU A 404 -24.00 -8.81 32.71
N ILE A 405 -25.14 -8.15 32.55
CA ILE A 405 -25.22 -6.70 32.39
C ILE A 405 -24.69 -6.00 33.66
N SER A 406 -25.15 -6.40 34.85
CA SER A 406 -24.68 -5.81 36.10
C SER A 406 -23.19 -6.05 36.37
N ALA A 407 -22.61 -7.14 35.88
CA ALA A 407 -21.16 -7.36 35.97
C ALA A 407 -20.37 -6.37 35.09
N ALA A 408 -20.89 -5.98 33.94
CA ALA A 408 -20.31 -4.92 33.12
C ALA A 408 -20.52 -3.52 33.74
N GLU A 409 -21.70 -3.26 34.31
CA GLU A 409 -21.99 -2.00 35.03
C GLU A 409 -21.10 -1.80 36.26
N ALA A 410 -20.78 -2.88 36.98
CA ALA A 410 -19.82 -2.85 38.09
C ALA A 410 -18.40 -2.44 37.65
N LYS A 411 -18.08 -2.59 36.36
CA LYS A 411 -16.83 -2.11 35.74
C LYS A 411 -16.94 -0.69 35.17
N GLY A 412 -18.06 0.02 35.38
CA GLY A 412 -18.28 1.40 34.94
C GLY A 412 -18.89 1.56 33.54
N TRP A 413 -19.46 0.49 32.98
CA TRP A 413 -20.09 0.50 31.65
C TRP A 413 -21.61 0.57 31.72
N THR A 414 -22.20 1.55 31.04
CA THR A 414 -23.64 1.55 30.76
C THR A 414 -23.91 0.73 29.50
N VAL A 415 -24.57 -0.43 29.65
CA VAL A 415 -24.85 -1.35 28.53
C VAL A 415 -26.25 -1.09 27.97
N THR A 416 -26.37 -0.96 26.64
CA THR A 416 -27.65 -0.85 25.91
C THR A 416 -27.79 -2.05 24.99
N VAL A 417 -28.82 -2.88 25.17
CA VAL A 417 -29.10 -4.12 24.42
C VAL A 417 -30.32 -4.01 23.52
#